data_AF-A0A4Q6UZ29-F1
#
_entry.id   AF-A0A4Q6UZ29-F1
#
_cell.length_a   1.000
_cell.length_b   1.000
_cell.length_c   1.000
_cell.angle_alpha   90.00
_cell.angle_beta   90.00
_cell.angle_gamma   90.00
#
_symmetry.space_group_name_H-M   'P 1'
#
loop_
_entity.id
_entity.type
_entity.pdbx_description
1 polymer ?
#
loop_
_entity_poly.entity_id
_entity_poly.type
_entity_poly.pdbx_seq_one_letter_code
_entity_poly.pdbx_strand_id
1 'polypeptide(L)'
;MTDGKLNGMTDNTTTDTFRPAGPPLPAWPAAPAPDTPSAVVTALWARMQARDWSGVAALLAPDVIVDWPVSGERLPDRDAYVAVNAAYPEGWTVHEPHVIAQGSTVVSEVRVDHEEVGTHVAVSFWTVENGLITSGREYWTMPGSDPSPPWRAHHVRPL
;
A
#
# COMPACT_ATOMS: atom_id res chain seq x y z
N MET A 1 14.96 -15.44 25.29
CA MET A 1 16.02 -14.83 24.46
C MET A 1 16.32 -15.79 23.33
N THR A 2 15.66 -15.58 22.20
CA THR A 2 16.10 -16.03 20.87
C THR A 2 15.68 -14.90 19.94
N ASP A 3 16.67 -14.06 19.64
CA ASP A 3 16.66 -13.09 18.56
C ASP A 3 16.28 -13.75 17.23
N GLY A 4 15.70 -12.95 16.33
CA GLY A 4 15.75 -13.23 14.90
C GLY A 4 14.40 -13.27 14.21
N LYS A 5 13.81 -12.10 13.99
CA LYS A 5 13.14 -11.75 12.73
C LYS A 5 13.16 -10.22 12.59
N LEU A 6 14.38 -9.67 12.54
CA LEU A 6 14.56 -8.40 11.85
C LEU A 6 14.17 -8.64 10.39
N ASN A 7 13.26 -7.80 9.92
CA ASN A 7 13.05 -7.37 8.55
C ASN A 7 14.17 -7.84 7.62
N GLY A 8 13.84 -8.75 6.70
CA GLY A 8 14.77 -9.37 5.76
C GLY A 8 15.30 -8.39 4.73
N MET A 9 16.11 -7.44 5.17
CA MET A 9 16.82 -6.48 4.32
C MET A 9 18.22 -6.24 4.92
N THR A 10 19.03 -7.30 4.98
CA THR A 10 20.48 -7.15 5.16
C THR A 10 21.10 -7.00 3.78
N ASP A 11 21.68 -5.83 3.54
CA ASP A 11 22.65 -5.47 2.50
C ASP A 11 22.46 -6.07 1.11
N ASN A 12 22.22 -5.20 0.11
CA ASN A 12 22.55 -5.54 -1.27
C ASN A 12 23.26 -4.37 -1.96
N THR A 13 24.55 -4.21 -1.65
CA THR A 13 25.51 -3.75 -2.66
C THR A 13 25.74 -4.92 -3.60
N THR A 14 25.23 -4.87 -4.84
CA THR A 14 25.88 -5.38 -6.08
C THR A 14 24.91 -5.58 -7.26
N THR A 15 25.27 -4.91 -8.36
CA THR A 15 24.85 -5.04 -9.78
C THR A 15 23.47 -4.54 -10.20
N ASP A 16 23.50 -3.31 -10.70
CA ASP A 16 22.65 -2.78 -11.76
C ASP A 16 22.70 -3.71 -13.01
N THR A 17 21.82 -4.69 -13.05
CA THR A 17 21.42 -5.35 -14.29
C THR A 17 20.02 -4.90 -14.62
N PHE A 18 19.90 -4.06 -15.65
CA PHE A 18 18.65 -3.70 -16.29
C PHE A 18 17.79 -4.95 -16.52
N ARG A 19 16.81 -5.15 -15.66
CA ARG A 19 15.84 -6.23 -15.76
C ARG A 19 14.88 -5.86 -16.89
N PRO A 20 14.62 -6.75 -17.86
CA PRO A 20 13.69 -6.45 -18.95
C PRO A 20 12.33 -6.08 -18.35
N ALA A 21 11.68 -5.07 -18.93
CA ALA A 21 10.35 -4.65 -18.51
C ALA A 21 9.43 -5.88 -18.46
N GLY A 22 8.87 -6.16 -17.29
CA GLY A 22 7.84 -7.18 -17.13
C GLY A 22 6.67 -6.90 -18.09
N PRO A 23 5.76 -7.87 -18.27
CA PRO A 23 4.56 -7.64 -19.06
C PRO A 23 3.86 -6.35 -18.60
N PRO A 24 3.25 -5.58 -19.53
CA PRO A 24 2.56 -4.35 -19.17
C PRO A 24 1.56 -4.66 -18.06
N LEU A 25 1.68 -3.92 -16.97
CA LEU A 25 0.83 -4.09 -15.81
C LEU A 25 -0.63 -3.95 -16.25
N PRO A 26 -1.56 -4.74 -15.69
CA PRO A 26 -2.96 -4.64 -16.05
C PRO A 26 -3.42 -3.19 -15.86
N ALA A 27 -3.78 -2.56 -16.96
CA ALA A 27 -4.37 -1.24 -16.92
C ALA A 27 -5.73 -1.39 -16.25
N TRP A 28 -5.87 -0.80 -15.07
CA TRP A 28 -7.20 -0.60 -14.49
C TRP A 28 -8.01 0.23 -15.50
N PRO A 29 -9.35 0.15 -15.51
CA PRO A 29 -10.13 1.20 -16.15
C PRO A 29 -9.57 2.56 -15.71
N ALA A 30 -9.52 3.52 -16.64
CA ALA A 30 -8.94 4.84 -16.39
C ALA A 30 -9.37 5.35 -15.01
N ALA A 31 -8.40 5.79 -14.20
CA ALA A 31 -8.65 6.21 -12.83
C ALA A 31 -9.89 7.14 -12.81
N PRO A 32 -10.89 6.86 -11.96
CA PRO A 32 -12.12 7.62 -11.96
C PRO A 32 -11.82 9.09 -11.69
N ALA A 33 -12.64 10.00 -12.24
CA ALA A 33 -12.57 11.39 -11.85
C ALA A 33 -12.76 11.47 -10.31
N PRO A 34 -11.86 12.15 -9.57
CA PRO A 34 -11.85 12.14 -8.11
C PRO A 34 -12.92 13.05 -7.50
N ASP A 35 -14.16 12.87 -7.94
CA ASP A 35 -15.31 13.73 -7.60
C ASP A 35 -16.02 13.26 -6.32
N THR A 36 -15.66 12.07 -5.82
CA THR A 36 -16.14 11.49 -4.57
C THR A 36 -14.97 11.00 -3.71
N PRO A 37 -15.15 10.89 -2.37
CA PRO A 37 -14.14 10.31 -1.48
C PRO A 37 -13.61 8.93 -1.91
N SER A 38 -14.50 8.03 -2.32
CA SER A 38 -14.10 6.71 -2.82
C SER A 38 -13.29 6.82 -4.12
N ALA A 39 -13.68 7.69 -5.04
CA ALA A 39 -12.96 7.90 -6.29
C ALA A 39 -11.56 8.49 -6.06
N VAL A 40 -11.38 9.38 -5.08
CA VAL A 40 -10.06 9.90 -4.67
C VAL A 40 -9.14 8.78 -4.22
N VAL A 41 -9.62 7.88 -3.34
CA VAL A 41 -8.80 6.74 -2.85
C VAL A 41 -8.55 5.70 -3.95
N THR A 42 -9.53 5.41 -4.81
CA THR A 42 -9.30 4.55 -5.98
C THR A 42 -8.24 5.16 -6.91
N ALA A 43 -8.29 6.48 -7.14
CA ALA A 43 -7.30 7.20 -7.94
C ALA A 43 -5.91 7.20 -7.29
N LEU A 44 -5.81 7.27 -5.95
CA LEU A 44 -4.55 7.12 -5.23
C LEU A 44 -3.87 5.80 -5.62
N TRP A 45 -4.57 4.68 -5.46
CA TRP A 45 -4.01 3.36 -5.75
C TRP A 45 -3.73 3.14 -7.24
N ALA A 46 -4.56 3.70 -8.13
CA ALA A 46 -4.30 3.65 -9.57
C ALA A 46 -3.03 4.43 -9.94
N ARG A 47 -2.80 5.59 -9.32
CA ARG A 47 -1.59 6.41 -9.54
C ARG A 47 -0.35 5.80 -8.90
N MET A 48 -0.50 5.16 -7.73
CA MET A 48 0.55 4.28 -7.16
C MET A 48 0.92 3.20 -8.17
N GLN A 49 -0.07 2.46 -8.69
CA GLN A 49 0.19 1.43 -9.70
C GLN A 49 0.87 1.96 -10.96
N ALA A 50 0.57 3.19 -11.38
CA ALA A 50 1.20 3.84 -12.53
C ALA A 50 2.55 4.50 -12.22
N ARG A 51 2.99 4.52 -10.95
CA ARG A 51 4.16 5.28 -10.47
C ARG A 51 4.05 6.78 -10.79
N ASP A 52 2.82 7.29 -10.87
CA ASP A 52 2.55 8.72 -11.07
C ASP A 52 2.66 9.44 -9.73
N TRP A 53 3.90 9.65 -9.28
CA TRP A 53 4.20 10.27 -7.99
C TRP A 53 3.70 11.72 -7.90
N SER A 54 3.73 12.45 -9.01
CA SER A 54 3.12 13.78 -9.11
C SER A 54 1.61 13.74 -8.92
N GLY A 55 0.95 12.76 -9.52
CA GLY A 55 -0.48 12.56 -9.36
C GLY A 55 -0.82 12.06 -7.96
N VAL A 56 -0.02 11.19 -7.35
CA VAL A 56 -0.20 10.80 -5.94
C VAL A 56 -0.14 12.05 -5.07
N ALA A 57 0.89 12.88 -5.21
CA ALA A 57 1.03 14.14 -4.47
C ALA A 57 -0.18 15.07 -4.65
N ALA A 58 -0.77 15.11 -5.85
CA ALA A 58 -1.93 15.96 -6.15
C ALA A 58 -3.24 15.51 -5.46
N LEU A 59 -3.31 14.29 -4.92
CA LEU A 59 -4.47 13.79 -4.16
C LEU A 59 -4.32 13.95 -2.64
N LEU A 60 -3.16 14.43 -2.18
CA LEU A 60 -2.80 14.51 -0.77
C LEU A 60 -2.81 15.96 -0.31
N ALA A 61 -3.40 16.24 0.85
CA ALA A 61 -3.20 17.51 1.53
C ALA A 61 -1.71 17.68 1.88
N PRO A 62 -1.14 18.91 1.83
CA PRO A 62 0.27 19.12 2.12
C PRO A 62 0.69 18.61 3.52
N ASP A 63 -0.19 18.72 4.50
CA ASP A 63 -0.03 18.32 5.90
C ASP A 63 -0.66 16.95 6.23
N VAL A 64 -0.91 16.11 5.21
CA VAL A 64 -1.44 14.77 5.42
C VAL A 64 -0.53 13.97 6.35
N ILE A 65 -1.13 13.35 7.37
CA ILE A 65 -0.42 12.40 8.24
C ILE A 65 -0.88 11.00 7.86
N VAL A 66 0.07 10.11 7.60
CA VAL A 66 -0.20 8.68 7.37
C VAL A 66 0.55 7.83 8.38
N ASP A 67 -0.21 7.02 9.13
CA ASP A 67 0.36 6.09 10.10
C ASP A 67 0.51 4.68 9.51
N TRP A 68 1.63 4.03 9.83
CA TRP A 68 1.90 2.61 9.57
C TRP A 68 2.03 1.87 10.91
N PRO A 69 0.91 1.44 11.52
CA PRO A 69 0.93 0.96 12.90
C PRO A 69 1.69 -0.35 13.09
N VAL A 70 1.79 -1.18 12.04
CA VAL A 70 2.47 -2.49 12.11
C VAL A 70 3.98 -2.31 12.36
N SER A 71 4.61 -1.33 11.72
CA SER A 71 6.01 -0.98 11.94
C SER A 71 6.22 0.07 13.03
N GLY A 72 5.15 0.72 13.49
CA GLY A 72 5.21 1.78 14.51
C GLY A 72 5.68 3.12 13.95
N GLU A 73 5.45 3.38 12.67
CA GLU A 73 5.96 4.54 11.94
C GLU A 73 4.85 5.54 11.59
N ARG A 74 5.26 6.80 11.42
CA ARG A 74 4.42 7.90 10.96
C ARG A 74 5.11 8.66 9.84
N LEU A 75 4.38 8.89 8.77
CA LEU A 75 4.74 9.77 7.68
C LEU A 75 4.09 11.14 7.97
N PRO A 76 4.90 12.18 8.25
CA PRO A 76 4.39 13.42 8.84
C PRO A 76 3.73 14.39 7.84
N ASP A 77 3.94 14.18 6.54
CA ASP A 77 3.45 15.06 5.48
C ASP A 77 3.36 14.32 4.13
N ARG A 78 2.83 15.02 3.12
CA ARG A 78 2.71 14.52 1.75
C ARG A 78 4.06 14.12 1.16
N ASP A 79 5.08 14.93 1.37
CA ASP A 79 6.36 14.76 0.69
C ASP A 79 7.07 13.50 1.22
N ALA A 80 6.95 13.23 2.53
CA ALA A 80 7.39 11.99 3.15
C ALA A 80 6.63 10.77 2.60
N TYR A 81 5.30 10.86 2.45
CA TYR A 81 4.50 9.76 1.89
C TYR A 81 4.89 9.43 0.44
N VAL A 82 5.10 10.46 -0.40
CA VAL A 82 5.53 10.22 -1.78
C VAL A 82 6.96 9.71 -1.83
N ALA A 83 7.88 10.27 -1.05
CA ALA A 83 9.28 9.89 -1.06
C ALA A 83 9.48 8.43 -0.67
N VAL A 84 8.83 7.95 0.39
CA VAL A 84 8.99 6.56 0.85
C VAL A 84 8.45 5.55 -0.16
N ASN A 85 7.29 5.83 -0.76
CA ASN A 85 6.69 4.95 -1.76
C ASN A 85 7.49 4.95 -3.08
N ALA A 86 8.00 6.11 -3.51
CA ALA A 86 8.83 6.23 -4.71
C ALA A 86 10.23 5.61 -4.54
N ALA A 87 10.75 5.55 -3.31
CA ALA A 87 12.05 4.93 -3.02
C ALA A 87 11.96 3.41 -2.81
N TYR A 88 10.75 2.86 -2.64
CA TYR A 88 10.58 1.43 -2.42
C TYR A 88 11.03 0.63 -3.66
N PRO A 89 11.80 -0.47 -3.50
CA PRO A 89 12.27 -1.26 -4.63
C PRO A 89 11.14 -1.71 -5.56
N GLU A 90 11.37 -1.64 -6.87
CA GLU A 90 10.40 -2.08 -7.88
C GLU A 90 10.19 -3.61 -7.87
N GLY A 91 9.16 -4.06 -8.58
CA GLY A 91 8.76 -5.48 -8.64
C GLY A 91 7.40 -5.75 -8.02
N TRP A 92 6.66 -4.70 -7.64
CA TRP A 92 5.32 -4.79 -7.08
C TRP A 92 4.22 -4.48 -8.10
N THR A 93 3.06 -5.13 -7.95
CA THR A 93 1.84 -4.90 -8.73
C THR A 93 0.67 -4.69 -7.78
N VAL A 94 0.11 -3.49 -7.78
CA VAL A 94 -1.12 -3.14 -7.08
C VAL A 94 -2.31 -3.59 -7.91
N HIS A 95 -3.25 -4.28 -7.26
CA HIS A 95 -4.52 -4.70 -7.85
C HIS A 95 -5.64 -3.75 -7.47
N GLU A 96 -6.71 -3.72 -8.27
CA GLU A 96 -7.85 -2.82 -8.05
C GLU A 96 -8.37 -2.95 -6.61
N PRO A 97 -8.52 -1.83 -5.87
CA PRO A 97 -8.88 -1.86 -4.47
C PRO A 97 -10.36 -2.17 -4.31
N HIS A 98 -10.72 -2.91 -3.26
CA HIS A 98 -12.09 -2.91 -2.76
C HIS A 98 -12.27 -1.69 -1.84
N VAL A 99 -13.19 -0.79 -2.19
CA VAL A 99 -13.35 0.52 -1.53
C VAL A 99 -14.77 0.70 -0.99
N ILE A 100 -14.87 1.13 0.27
CA ILE A 100 -16.13 1.50 0.94
C ILE A 100 -15.97 2.92 1.49
N ALA A 101 -16.97 3.78 1.29
CA ALA A 101 -16.97 5.14 1.80
C ALA A 101 -18.22 5.46 2.61
N GLN A 102 -18.06 6.24 3.68
CA GLN A 102 -19.13 6.82 4.47
C GLN A 102 -18.74 8.26 4.86
N GLY A 103 -19.39 9.24 4.23
CA GLY A 103 -19.01 10.64 4.38
C GLY A 103 -17.59 10.88 3.87
N SER A 104 -16.75 11.52 4.68
CA SER A 104 -15.32 11.73 4.39
C SER A 104 -14.44 10.52 4.70
N THR A 105 -14.96 9.50 5.40
CA THR A 105 -14.19 8.31 5.75
C THR A 105 -14.24 7.29 4.62
N VAL A 106 -13.08 6.79 4.21
CA VAL A 106 -12.93 5.78 3.17
C VAL A 106 -12.06 4.64 3.67
N VAL A 107 -12.48 3.41 3.43
CA VAL A 107 -11.69 2.20 3.70
C VAL A 107 -11.35 1.56 2.36
N SER A 108 -10.07 1.20 2.18
CA SER A 108 -9.61 0.42 1.03
C SER A 108 -8.90 -0.84 1.48
N GLU A 109 -9.24 -1.98 0.88
CA GLU A 109 -8.47 -3.22 0.94
C GLU A 109 -7.80 -3.45 -0.41
N VAL A 110 -6.47 -3.55 -0.40
CA VAL A 110 -5.66 -3.58 -1.63
C VAL A 110 -4.67 -4.71 -1.57
N ARG A 111 -4.68 -5.55 -2.60
CA ARG A 111 -3.66 -6.59 -2.80
C ARG A 111 -2.49 -6.02 -3.58
N VAL A 112 -1.28 -6.29 -3.12
CA VAL A 112 -0.04 -5.88 -3.79
C VAL A 112 0.88 -7.11 -3.91
N ASP A 113 1.05 -7.62 -5.12
CA ASP A 113 1.97 -8.74 -5.36
C ASP A 113 3.38 -8.22 -5.59
N HIS A 114 4.36 -8.74 -4.85
CA HIS A 114 5.78 -8.47 -5.10
C HIS A 114 6.46 -9.76 -5.59
N GLU A 115 7.26 -9.67 -6.65
CA GLU A 115 7.86 -10.84 -7.29
C GLU A 115 8.80 -11.64 -6.37
N GLU A 116 9.59 -10.95 -5.54
CA GLU A 116 10.54 -11.59 -4.61
C GLU A 116 9.97 -11.87 -3.21
N VAL A 117 9.13 -10.97 -2.69
CA VAL A 117 8.65 -11.01 -1.29
C VAL A 117 7.26 -11.67 -1.18
N GLY A 118 6.52 -11.78 -2.28
CA GLY A 118 5.17 -12.36 -2.32
C GLY A 118 4.05 -11.33 -2.15
N THR A 119 2.85 -11.81 -1.82
CA THR A 119 1.65 -10.97 -1.74
C THR A 119 1.56 -10.24 -0.40
N HIS A 120 1.40 -8.93 -0.50
CA HIS A 120 1.01 -8.05 0.59
C HIS A 120 -0.46 -7.64 0.45
N VAL A 121 -1.06 -7.30 1.57
CA VAL A 121 -2.38 -6.66 1.65
C VAL A 121 -2.24 -5.38 2.46
N ALA A 122 -2.70 -4.27 1.90
CA ALA A 122 -2.88 -3.01 2.60
C ALA A 122 -4.37 -2.83 2.93
N VAL A 123 -4.70 -2.75 4.21
CA VAL A 123 -6.00 -2.25 4.67
C VAL A 123 -5.80 -0.84 5.18
N SER A 124 -6.40 0.14 4.50
CA SER A 124 -6.15 1.55 4.76
C SER A 124 -7.44 2.28 5.11
N PHE A 125 -7.38 3.10 6.15
CA PHE A 125 -8.44 4.02 6.57
C PHE A 125 -8.00 5.44 6.20
N TRP A 126 -8.80 6.11 5.39
CA TRP A 126 -8.53 7.45 4.87
C TRP A 126 -9.60 8.42 5.32
N THR A 127 -9.20 9.67 5.51
CA THR A 127 -10.12 10.81 5.55
C THR A 127 -9.90 11.65 4.30
N VAL A 128 -10.99 11.90 3.57
CA VAL A 128 -11.00 12.69 2.33
C VAL A 128 -11.91 13.89 2.50
N GLU A 129 -11.36 15.08 2.35
CA GLU A 129 -12.05 16.35 2.50
C GLU A 129 -11.67 17.28 1.35
N ASN A 130 -12.65 17.97 0.77
CA ASN A 130 -12.45 18.89 -0.36
C ASN A 130 -11.66 18.27 -1.54
N GLY A 131 -11.85 16.96 -1.78
CA GLY A 131 -11.17 16.23 -2.86
C GLY A 131 -9.73 15.80 -2.56
N LEU A 132 -9.23 16.01 -1.33
CA LEU A 132 -7.88 15.63 -0.90
C LEU A 132 -7.92 14.67 0.28
N ILE A 133 -6.95 13.77 0.35
CA ILE A 133 -6.70 12.92 1.51
C ILE A 133 -6.01 13.77 2.57
N THR A 134 -6.63 13.91 3.74
CA THR A 134 -6.12 14.74 4.86
C THR A 134 -5.52 13.90 5.98
N SER A 135 -5.88 12.61 6.09
CA SER A 135 -5.17 11.66 6.94
C SER A 135 -5.34 10.23 6.46
N GLY A 136 -4.41 9.38 6.87
CA GLY A 136 -4.38 7.97 6.53
C GLY A 136 -3.87 7.10 7.67
N ARG A 137 -4.28 5.83 7.67
CA ARG A 137 -3.68 4.80 8.49
C ARG A 137 -3.74 3.48 7.74
N GLU A 138 -2.57 2.90 7.48
CA GLU A 138 -2.43 1.73 6.63
C GLU A 138 -1.85 0.55 7.41
N TYR A 139 -2.52 -0.59 7.30
CA TYR A 139 -2.09 -1.86 7.85
C TYR A 139 -1.58 -2.73 6.72
N TRP A 140 -0.27 -2.78 6.58
CA TRP A 140 0.42 -3.66 5.64
C TRP A 140 0.69 -5.01 6.31
N THR A 141 0.23 -6.08 5.67
CA THR A 141 0.42 -7.46 6.14
C THR A 141 0.65 -8.41 4.96
N MET A 142 1.01 -9.65 5.25
CA MET A 142 1.08 -10.73 4.27
C MET A 142 0.19 -11.88 4.73
N PRO A 143 -0.61 -12.51 3.84
CA PRO A 143 -1.37 -13.70 4.20
C PRO A 143 -0.46 -14.78 4.79
N GLY A 144 -0.74 -15.19 6.03
CA GLY A 144 0.04 -16.22 6.73
C GLY A 144 1.36 -15.73 7.34
N SER A 145 1.61 -14.42 7.46
CA SER A 145 2.78 -13.88 8.17
C SER A 145 2.84 -14.32 9.63
N ASP A 146 1.68 -14.50 10.26
CA ASP A 146 1.54 -15.01 11.62
C ASP A 146 1.26 -16.52 11.62
N PRO A 147 1.98 -17.30 12.45
CA PRO A 147 1.75 -18.74 12.53
C PRO A 147 0.37 -19.05 13.12
N SER A 148 -0.34 -20.02 12.54
CA SER A 148 -1.61 -20.48 13.12
C SER A 148 -1.36 -21.26 14.41
N PRO A 149 -1.90 -20.82 15.58
CA PRO A 149 -1.70 -21.52 16.84
C PRO A 149 -2.31 -22.93 16.84
N PRO A 150 -1.60 -23.95 17.39
CA PRO A 150 -2.08 -25.33 17.37
C PRO A 150 -3.43 -25.55 18.04
N TRP A 151 -3.73 -24.81 19.10
CA TRP A 151 -4.94 -25.01 19.92
C TRP A 151 -6.25 -24.81 19.12
N ARG A 152 -6.24 -24.01 18.05
CA ARG A 152 -7.42 -23.74 17.20
C ARG A 152 -7.44 -24.53 15.89
N ALA A 153 -6.49 -25.43 15.65
CA ALA A 153 -6.34 -26.14 14.37
C ALA A 153 -7.59 -26.94 13.95
N HIS A 154 -8.37 -27.44 14.91
CA HIS A 154 -9.60 -28.18 14.64
C HIS A 154 -10.83 -27.30 14.32
N HIS A 155 -10.70 -25.97 14.45
CA HIS A 155 -11.76 -25.00 14.15
C HIS A 155 -11.57 -24.27 12.81
N VAL A 156 -10.41 -24.41 12.18
CA VAL A 156 -10.03 -23.61 11.00
C VAL A 156 -9.67 -24.52 9.82
N ARG A 157 -9.73 -23.98 8.61
CA ARG A 157 -9.13 -24.58 7.41
C ARG A 157 -8.13 -23.59 6.82
N PRO A 158 -7.11 -24.07 6.08
CA PRO A 158 -6.29 -23.18 5.26
C PRO A 158 -7.17 -22.29 4.36
N LEU A 159 -6.75 -21.03 4.21
CA LEU A 159 -7.36 -20.07 3.28
C LEU A 159 -7.06 -20.46 1.83
#